data_AF-A0A293LWC2-F1
#
_entry.id   AF-A0A293LWC2-F1
#
_cell.length_a   1.000
_cell.length_b   1.000
_cell.length_c   1.000
_cell.angle_alpha   90.00
_cell.angle_beta   90.00
_cell.angle_gamma   90.00
#
_symmetry.space_group_name_H-M   'P 1'
#
loop_
_entity.id
_entity.type
_entity.pdbx_description
1 polymer ?
#
loop_
_entity_poly.entity_id
_entity_poly.type
_entity_poly.pdbx_seq_one_letter_code
_entity_poly.pdbx_strand_id
1 'polypeptide(L)'
;MQTSCFALVKFEGVAKTWYNALATTRRTWVEWKEQLQKAFPTATGHQELHLEMEARVRKPNEKLEEYFYDKLAKTRLCGLPDSACIDYIITGLNDDEALRAISVQRFGS
;
A
#
# COMPACT_ATOMS: atom_id res chain seq x y z
N MET A 1 -17.61 33.22 6.24
CA MET A 1 -17.84 32.76 4.85
C MET A 1 -16.73 33.29 3.94
N GLN A 2 -15.52 32.70 3.93
CA GLN A 2 -14.44 33.21 3.05
C GLN A 2 -13.39 32.16 2.61
N THR A 3 -13.35 30.97 3.22
CA THR A 3 -12.31 29.96 2.94
C THR A 3 -12.63 29.02 1.77
N SER A 4 -13.90 28.82 1.41
CA SER A 4 -14.29 27.87 0.35
C SER A 4 -13.92 28.35 -1.06
N CYS A 5 -14.02 29.65 -1.33
CA CYS A 5 -13.77 30.20 -2.67
C CYS A 5 -12.29 30.09 -3.09
N PHE A 6 -11.34 30.24 -2.16
CA PHE A 6 -9.91 30.17 -2.48
C PHE A 6 -9.44 28.75 -2.84
N ALA A 7 -10.04 27.71 -2.25
CA ALA A 7 -9.69 26.33 -2.55
C ALA A 7 -10.17 25.90 -3.95
N LEU A 8 -11.32 26.42 -4.39
CA LEU A 8 -11.90 26.11 -5.70
C LEU A 8 -11.05 26.61 -6.87
N VAL A 9 -10.34 27.72 -6.70
CA VAL A 9 -9.45 28.29 -7.74
C VAL A 9 -8.21 27.42 -7.98
N LYS A 10 -7.84 26.55 -7.02
CA LYS A 10 -6.68 25.67 -7.12
C LYS A 10 -6.97 24.30 -7.75
N PHE A 11 -8.22 23.99 -8.12
CA PHE A 11 -8.50 22.75 -8.84
C PHE A 11 -8.22 22.90 -10.32
N GLU A 12 -7.15 22.26 -10.75
CA GLU A 12 -6.83 22.05 -12.15
C GLU A 12 -6.95 20.54 -12.48
N GLY A 13 -7.25 20.22 -13.74
CA GLY A 13 -7.35 18.84 -14.22
C GLY A 13 -8.51 18.03 -13.63
N VAL A 14 -8.22 16.80 -13.19
CA VAL A 14 -9.21 15.77 -12.77
C VAL A 14 -10.10 16.24 -11.61
N ALA A 15 -9.55 17.05 -10.71
CA ALA A 15 -10.32 17.57 -9.56
C ALA A 15 -11.38 18.60 -9.96
N LYS A 16 -11.14 19.36 -11.05
CA LYS A 16 -12.14 20.29 -11.61
C LYS A 16 -13.27 19.53 -12.30
N THR A 17 -12.94 18.47 -13.03
CA THR A 17 -13.93 17.57 -13.64
C THR A 17 -14.78 16.86 -12.58
N TRP A 18 -14.16 16.37 -11.50
CA TRP A 18 -14.85 15.81 -10.34
C TRP A 18 -15.80 16.83 -9.68
N TYR A 19 -15.34 18.07 -9.49
CA TYR A 19 -16.18 19.13 -8.94
C TYR A 19 -17.38 19.46 -9.84
N ASN A 20 -17.18 19.57 -11.15
CA ASN A 20 -18.26 19.85 -12.11
C ASN A 20 -19.27 18.69 -12.23
N ALA A 21 -18.85 17.45 -11.96
CA ALA A 21 -19.72 16.28 -11.93
C ALA A 21 -20.61 16.23 -10.67
N LEU A 22 -20.26 16.97 -9.61
CA LEU A 22 -21.10 17.11 -8.42
C LEU A 22 -22.22 18.13 -8.68
N ALA A 23 -23.19 17.71 -9.48
CA ALA A 23 -24.37 18.50 -9.78
C ALA A 23 -25.14 18.87 -8.49
N THR A 24 -25.26 20.19 -8.25
CA THR A 24 -26.32 20.83 -7.45
C THR A 24 -26.55 20.34 -6.02
N THR A 25 -25.51 20.28 -5.18
CA THR A 25 -25.76 20.25 -3.72
C THR A 25 -25.02 21.41 -3.07
N ARG A 26 -25.76 22.35 -2.47
CA ARG A 26 -25.21 23.37 -1.56
C ARG A 26 -24.63 22.65 -0.33
N ARG A 27 -23.41 22.14 -0.45
CA ARG A 27 -22.70 21.51 0.66
C ARG A 27 -21.95 22.54 1.48
N THR A 28 -21.90 22.30 2.78
CA THR A 28 -21.03 23.05 3.68
C THR A 28 -19.57 22.70 3.40
N TRP A 29 -18.65 23.59 3.76
CA TRP A 29 -17.20 23.36 3.61
C TRP A 29 -16.72 22.06 4.28
N VAL A 30 -17.38 21.66 5.37
CA VAL A 30 -17.05 20.45 6.14
C VAL A 30 -17.33 19.20 5.31
N GLU A 31 -18.54 19.07 4.76
CA GLU A 31 -18.93 17.94 3.92
C GLU A 31 -18.08 17.87 2.64
N TRP A 32 -17.69 19.03 2.12
CA TRP A 32 -16.83 19.12 0.95
C TRP A 32 -15.41 18.64 1.23
N LYS A 33 -14.83 19.03 2.38
CA LYS A 33 -13.51 18.55 2.82
C LYS A 33 -13.50 17.02 3.01
N GLU A 34 -14.55 16.46 3.59
CA GLU A 34 -14.66 15.00 3.78
C GLU A 34 -14.76 14.26 2.45
N GLN A 35 -15.58 14.76 1.51
CA GLN A 35 -15.68 14.19 0.15
C GLN A 35 -14.35 14.28 -0.59
N LEU A 36 -13.63 15.39 -0.43
CA LEU A 36 -12.31 15.58 -1.03
C LEU A 36 -11.28 14.58 -0.47
N GLN A 37 -11.28 14.37 0.85
CA GLN A 37 -10.42 13.36 1.51
C GLN A 37 -10.78 11.93 1.11
N LYS A 38 -12.07 11.65 0.85
CA LYS A 38 -12.53 10.34 0.35
C LYS A 38 -12.21 10.13 -1.13
N ALA A 39 -12.32 11.17 -1.96
CA ALA A 39 -12.04 11.11 -3.39
C ALA A 39 -10.54 11.08 -3.69
N PHE A 40 -9.73 11.70 -2.83
CA PHE A 40 -8.28 11.77 -2.94
C PHE A 40 -7.64 11.39 -1.60
N PRO A 41 -7.73 10.12 -1.17
CA PRO A 41 -7.07 9.68 0.05
C PRO A 41 -5.56 9.87 -0.14
N THR A 42 -4.94 10.71 0.70
CA THR A 42 -3.49 10.90 0.79
C THR A 42 -2.80 9.73 1.50
N ALA A 43 -3.52 8.65 1.75
CA ALA A 43 -2.92 7.42 2.21
C ALA A 43 -2.15 6.86 1.01
N THR A 44 -0.84 6.66 1.18
CA THR A 44 -0.04 5.71 0.39
C THR A 44 -0.96 4.56 0.01
N GLY A 45 -1.34 4.50 -1.26
CA GLY A 45 -2.48 3.69 -1.66
C GLY A 45 -2.26 2.27 -1.17
N HIS A 46 -3.30 1.59 -0.71
CA HIS A 46 -3.17 0.17 -0.34
C HIS A 46 -2.43 -0.61 -1.44
N GLN A 47 -2.67 -0.24 -2.70
CA GLN A 47 -1.93 -0.69 -3.88
C GLN A 47 -0.43 -0.39 -3.85
N GLU A 48 -0.01 0.81 -3.46
CA GLU A 48 1.41 1.19 -3.33
C GLU A 48 2.12 0.41 -2.22
N LEU A 49 1.45 0.19 -1.08
CA LEU A 49 1.95 -0.69 -0.02
C LEU A 49 2.13 -2.13 -0.51
N HIS A 50 1.16 -2.65 -1.27
CA HIS A 50 1.26 -3.98 -1.90
C HIS A 50 2.41 -4.05 -2.90
N LEU A 51 2.58 -3.03 -3.75
CA LEU A 51 3.67 -2.97 -4.72
C LEU A 51 5.04 -2.92 -4.05
N GLU A 52 5.20 -2.12 -2.99
CA GLU A 52 6.44 -2.09 -2.20
C GLU A 52 6.71 -3.41 -1.48
N MET A 53 5.66 -4.03 -0.94
CA MET A 53 5.75 -5.33 -0.31
C MET A 53 6.18 -6.38 -1.34
N GLU A 54 5.55 -6.43 -2.52
CA GLU A 54 5.85 -7.40 -3.57
C GLU A 54 7.27 -7.23 -4.12
N ALA A 55 7.69 -6.00 -4.39
CA ALA A 55 9.04 -5.68 -4.86
C ALA A 55 10.15 -6.05 -3.86
N ARG A 56 9.81 -6.29 -2.60
CA ARG A 56 10.77 -6.68 -1.58
C ARG A 56 11.18 -8.16 -1.71
N VAL A 57 12.28 -8.39 -2.40
CA VAL A 57 12.95 -9.70 -2.49
C VAL A 57 14.29 -9.67 -1.75
N ARG A 58 14.78 -10.83 -1.31
CA ARG A 58 16.07 -10.96 -0.65
C ARG A 58 17.19 -10.68 -1.65
N LYS A 59 18.17 -9.88 -1.24
CA LYS A 59 19.37 -9.63 -2.05
C LYS A 59 20.42 -10.74 -1.83
N PRO A 60 21.27 -11.07 -2.83
CA PRO A 60 22.24 -12.17 -2.72
C PRO A 60 23.17 -12.12 -1.51
N ASN A 61 23.56 -10.91 -1.07
CA ASN A 61 24.47 -10.70 0.07
C ASN A 61 23.76 -10.16 1.33
N GLU A 62 22.44 -10.23 1.37
CA GLU A 62 21.65 -9.78 2.51
C GLU A 62 21.48 -10.90 3.54
N LYS A 63 21.62 -10.54 4.82
CA LYS A 63 21.36 -11.46 5.91
C LYS A 63 19.89 -11.85 5.91
N LEU A 64 19.64 -13.14 6.10
CA LEU A 64 18.28 -13.69 6.11
C LEU A 64 17.38 -13.01 7.15
N GLU A 65 17.94 -12.70 8.33
CA GLU A 65 17.24 -12.03 9.42
C GLU A 65 16.78 -10.62 9.02
N GLU A 66 17.66 -9.83 8.41
CA GLU A 66 17.36 -8.47 7.95
C GLU A 66 16.25 -8.50 6.89
N TYR A 67 16.32 -9.45 5.95
CA TYR A 67 15.25 -9.68 4.97
C TYR A 67 13.92 -10.05 5.65
N PHE A 68 13.95 -11.02 6.56
CA PHE A 68 12.77 -11.56 7.22
C PHE A 68 12.00 -10.49 7.97
N TYR A 69 12.68 -9.71 8.82
CA TYR A 69 12.01 -8.69 9.62
C TYR A 69 11.47 -7.53 8.77
N ASP A 70 12.20 -7.13 7.73
CA ASP A 70 11.77 -6.05 6.83
C ASP A 70 10.57 -6.46 5.96
N LYS A 71 10.58 -7.68 5.40
CA LYS A 71 9.45 -8.24 4.65
C LYS A 71 8.24 -8.48 5.57
N LEU A 72 8.45 -8.94 6.81
CA LEU A 72 7.39 -9.10 7.80
C LEU A 72 6.74 -7.77 8.18
N ALA A 73 7.53 -6.71 8.33
CA ALA A 73 7.00 -5.37 8.59
C ALA A 73 6.10 -4.90 7.43
N LYS A 74 6.54 -5.07 6.19
CA LYS A 74 5.78 -4.67 4.99
C LYS A 74 4.48 -5.47 4.79
N THR A 75 4.51 -6.79 5.04
CA THR A 75 3.30 -7.64 4.95
C THR A 75 2.26 -7.29 6.02
N ARG A 76 2.70 -6.95 7.23
CA ARG A 76 1.81 -6.44 8.30
C ARG A 76 1.18 -5.10 7.96
N LEU A 77 1.93 -4.19 7.33
CA LEU A 77 1.39 -2.92 6.84
C LEU A 77 0.32 -3.11 5.76
N CYS A 78 0.39 -4.20 5.00
CA CYS A 78 -0.63 -4.57 4.02
C CYS A 78 -1.87 -5.24 4.64
N GLY A 79 -1.86 -5.56 5.94
CA GLY A 79 -2.97 -6.21 6.64
C GLY A 79 -3.22 -7.67 6.21
N LEU A 80 -2.17 -8.37 5.77
CA LEU A 80 -2.27 -9.76 5.32
C LEU A 80 -2.39 -10.73 6.51
N PRO A 81 -3.10 -11.87 6.34
CA PRO A 81 -3.11 -12.93 7.35
C PRO A 81 -1.72 -13.59 7.45
N ASP A 82 -1.39 -14.13 8.63
CA ASP A 82 -0.06 -14.70 8.91
C ASP A 82 0.37 -15.79 7.91
N SER A 83 -0.57 -16.62 7.45
CA SER A 83 -0.30 -17.62 6.41
C SER A 83 0.17 -17.00 5.09
N ALA A 84 -0.50 -15.94 4.64
CA ALA A 84 -0.11 -15.22 3.43
C ALA A 84 1.22 -14.48 3.65
N CYS A 85 1.45 -13.90 4.83
CA CYS A 85 2.74 -13.27 5.17
C CYS A 85 3.90 -14.25 4.99
N ILE A 86 3.75 -15.49 5.47
CA ILE A 86 4.77 -16.54 5.33
C ILE A 86 4.99 -16.89 3.86
N ASP A 87 3.93 -17.08 3.07
CA ASP A 87 4.04 -17.40 1.64
C ASP A 87 4.79 -16.30 0.87
N TYR A 88 4.51 -15.03 1.14
CA TYR A 88 5.21 -13.89 0.52
C TYR A 88 6.68 -13.79 0.96
N ILE A 89 6.98 -14.12 2.21
CA ILE A 89 8.37 -14.16 2.71
C ILE A 89 9.14 -15.27 2.01
N ILE A 90 8.58 -16.48 1.94
CA ILE A 90 9.24 -17.62 1.30
C ILE A 90 9.46 -17.35 -0.19
N THR A 91 8.43 -16.86 -0.88
CA THR A 91 8.50 -16.54 -2.32
C THR A 91 9.58 -15.50 -2.62
N GLY A 92 9.75 -14.49 -1.76
CA GLY A 92 10.76 -13.46 -1.97
C GLY A 92 12.18 -13.85 -1.60
N LEU A 93 12.43 -15.08 -1.11
CA LEU A 93 13.79 -15.53 -0.79
C LEU A 93 14.67 -15.73 -2.03
N ASN A 94 14.10 -15.99 -3.21
CA ASN A 94 14.74 -16.08 -4.54
C ASN A 94 16.07 -16.86 -4.61
N ASP A 95 16.37 -17.65 -3.59
CA ASP A 95 17.63 -18.36 -3.42
C ASP A 95 17.31 -19.86 -3.43
N ASP A 96 17.66 -20.49 -4.55
CA ASP A 96 17.49 -21.93 -4.76
C ASP A 96 18.15 -22.76 -3.65
N GLU A 97 19.22 -22.26 -3.03
CA GLU A 97 19.91 -22.94 -1.94
C GLU A 97 19.11 -22.86 -0.63
N ALA A 98 18.58 -21.67 -0.31
CA ALA A 98 17.71 -21.48 0.86
C ALA A 98 16.38 -22.26 0.73
N LEU A 99 15.78 -22.25 -0.46
CA LEU A 99 14.55 -23.00 -0.75
C LEU A 99 14.77 -24.51 -0.66
N ARG A 100 15.92 -25.01 -1.12
CA ARG A 100 16.30 -26.43 -0.96
C ARG A 100 16.51 -26.80 0.51
N ALA A 101 17.22 -25.99 1.28
CA ALA A 101 17.44 -26.23 2.70
C ALA A 101 16.12 -26.35 3.49
N ILE A 102 15.17 -25.46 3.21
CA ILE A 102 13.84 -25.46 3.85
C ILE A 102 12.99 -26.66 3.37
N SER A 103 13.05 -26.99 2.07
CA SER A 103 12.29 -28.13 1.51
C SER A 103 12.76 -29.47 2.08
N VAL A 104 14.07 -29.64 2.28
CA VAL A 104 14.64 -30.85 2.90
C VAL A 104 14.11 -31.04 4.34
N GLN A 105 13.95 -29.97 5.11
CA GLN A 105 13.38 -30.06 6.47
C GLN A 105 11.89 -30.42 6.48
N ARG A 106 11.12 -30.04 5.46
CA ARG A 106 9.66 -30.25 5.42
C ARG A 106 9.24 -31.65 4.97
N PHE A 107 10.09 -32.38 4.25
CA PHE A 107 9.83 -33.74 3.76
C PHE A 107 10.68 -34.83 4.46
N GLY A 108 11.43 -34.46 5.50
CA GLY A 108 12.33 -35.34 6.24
C GLY A 108 11.80 -35.86 7.59
N SER A 109 10.49 -35.87 7.84
CA SER A 109 9.85 -36.47 9.03
C SER A 109 8.82 -37.51 8.65
#